data_AF-A0A820YK45-F1
#
_entry.id   AF-A0A820YK45-F1
#
_cell.length_a   1.000
_cell.length_b   1.000
_cell.length_c   1.000
_cell.angle_alpha   90.00
_cell.angle_beta   90.00
_cell.angle_gamma   90.00
#
_symmetry.space_group_name_H-M   'P 1'
#
loop_
_entity.id
_entity.type
_entity.pdbx_description
1 polymer ?
#
loop_
_entity_poly.entity_id
_entity_poly.type
_entity_poly.pdbx_seq_one_letter_code
_entity_poly.pdbx_strand_id
1 'polypeptide(L)'
;FHEFQRGEYTIEDAARPGRPRTAVNEETIDAVRAIIENDPHSAYEQIEYILSIGSPAVNSIIHDYLKLRKVCARWAPHQITEGQKQLRVEFCQQSLKRFEEGRSRRVFDIITGDEPWFYHYDSTTKEQSKVWVSKTDPRSTKVHRVKSSGKQMVTIFFIKSGLIKYIPLEPGDIINATWYVNICVPQVFKAVSEWREKTGLRDLIFHDDNARYKIISKSTIFSRSKSVRPLPVSKTQKPTTWNSIQRRQHDAECIRTSYW
;
A
#
# COMPACT_ATOMS: atom_id res chain seq x y z
N PHE A 1 24.59 58.83 5.11
CA PHE A 1 25.79 59.47 4.52
C PHE A 1 27.09 59.02 5.20
N HIS A 2 27.12 58.85 6.54
CA HIS A 2 28.31 58.36 7.25
C HIS A 2 28.77 56.93 6.86
N GLU A 3 27.87 56.02 6.51
CA GLU A 3 28.23 54.65 6.07
C GLU A 3 28.83 54.64 4.65
N PHE A 4 28.27 55.42 3.74
CA PHE A 4 28.83 55.65 2.40
C PHE A 4 30.25 56.24 2.45
N GLN A 5 30.52 57.17 3.38
CA GLN A 5 31.87 57.72 3.61
C GLN A 5 32.86 56.68 4.17
N ARG A 6 32.39 55.55 4.73
CA ARG A 6 33.22 54.44 5.20
C ARG A 6 33.42 53.36 4.12
N GLY A 7 32.91 53.56 2.90
CA GLY A 7 33.04 52.61 1.80
C GLY A 7 32.05 51.45 1.82
N GLU A 8 31.00 51.54 2.63
CA GLU A 8 29.89 50.59 2.61
C GLU A 8 28.86 51.02 1.55
N TYR A 9 28.77 50.22 0.47
CA TYR A 9 27.87 50.44 -0.67
C TYR A 9 26.76 49.38 -0.76
N THR A 10 26.72 48.46 0.21
CA THR A 10 25.74 47.38 0.31
C THR A 10 24.38 47.94 0.74
N ILE A 11 23.34 47.63 -0.05
CA ILE A 11 21.94 48.02 0.22
C ILE A 11 21.24 46.99 1.13
N GLU A 12 21.89 45.85 1.38
CA GLU A 12 21.36 44.77 2.20
C GLU A 12 21.50 45.11 3.70
N ASP A 13 20.44 44.85 4.46
CA ASP A 13 20.46 44.99 5.90
C ASP A 13 21.54 44.08 6.52
N ALA A 14 22.37 44.65 7.40
CA ALA A 14 23.29 43.86 8.21
C ALA A 14 22.52 42.82 9.03
N ALA A 15 23.14 41.67 9.28
CA ALA A 15 22.53 40.57 10.05
C ALA A 15 22.03 41.10 11.41
N ARG A 16 20.71 41.24 11.55
CA ARG A 16 20.10 41.73 12.78
C ARG A 16 20.13 40.62 13.83
N PRO A 17 20.62 40.87 15.05
CA PRO A 17 20.46 39.92 16.14
C PRO A 17 18.97 39.83 16.49
N GLY A 18 18.30 38.80 15.97
CA GLY A 18 16.92 38.51 16.31
C GLY A 18 16.76 38.21 17.80
N ARG A 19 15.51 38.15 18.30
CA ARG A 19 15.21 37.68 19.66
C ARG A 19 15.87 36.29 19.85
N PRO A 20 16.69 36.08 20.90
CA PRO A 20 17.25 34.77 21.17
C PRO A 20 16.11 33.76 21.24
N ARG A 21 16.24 32.63 20.52
CA ARG A 21 15.28 31.51 20.62
C ARG A 21 15.45 30.88 22.01
N THR A 22 14.86 31.49 23.03
CA THR A 22 14.99 31.03 24.43
C THR A 22 14.50 29.59 24.65
N ALA A 23 13.63 29.09 23.76
CA ALA A 23 13.09 27.74 23.82
C ALA A 23 13.85 26.72 22.94
N VAL A 24 14.84 27.14 22.13
CA VAL A 24 15.63 26.24 21.27
C VAL A 24 17.09 26.34 21.69
N ASN A 25 17.50 25.43 22.56
CA ASN A 25 18.86 25.26 23.08
C ASN A 25 19.31 23.81 22.93
N GLU A 26 20.58 23.51 23.20
CA GLU A 26 21.14 22.16 23.03
C GLU A 26 20.40 21.11 23.87
N GLU A 27 20.04 21.46 25.12
CA GLU A 27 19.26 20.61 26.02
C GLU A 27 17.88 20.23 25.45
N THR A 28 17.13 21.19 24.91
CA THR A 28 15.81 20.94 24.30
C THR A 28 15.93 20.19 22.98
N ILE A 29 16.99 20.44 22.20
CA ILE A 29 17.27 19.67 20.97
C ILE A 29 17.53 18.20 21.31
N ASP A 30 18.36 17.93 22.30
CA ASP A 30 18.68 16.58 22.74
C ASP A 30 17.47 15.89 23.41
N ALA A 31 16.66 16.62 24.17
CA ALA A 31 15.43 16.09 24.75
C ALA A 31 14.41 15.71 23.67
N VAL A 32 14.22 16.54 22.63
CA VAL A 32 13.36 16.19 21.49
C VAL A 32 13.91 14.97 20.75
N ARG A 33 15.24 14.89 20.56
CA ARG A 33 15.89 13.73 19.93
C ARG A 33 15.60 12.45 20.72
N ALA A 34 15.79 12.48 22.04
CA ALA A 34 15.55 11.32 22.91
C ALA A 34 14.09 10.86 22.88
N ILE A 35 13.11 11.78 22.86
CA ILE A 35 11.69 11.43 22.74
C ILE A 35 11.43 10.72 21.41
N ILE A 36 11.97 11.23 20.30
CA ILE A 36 11.77 10.65 18.97
C ILE A 36 12.49 9.31 18.81
N GLU A 37 13.69 9.15 19.37
CA GLU A 37 14.41 7.88 19.34
C GLU A 37 13.72 6.80 20.18
N ASN A 38 13.08 7.18 21.29
CA ASN A 38 12.30 6.28 22.13
C ASN A 38 10.97 5.90 21.46
N ASP A 39 10.19 6.88 21.00
CA ASP A 39 8.97 6.67 20.24
C ASP A 39 8.94 7.49 18.93
N PRO A 40 9.32 6.88 17.80
CA PRO A 40 9.26 7.52 16.49
C PRO A 40 7.85 7.96 16.07
N HIS A 41 6.78 7.52 16.75
CA HIS A 41 5.39 7.91 16.47
C HIS A 41 4.93 9.19 17.19
N SER A 42 5.75 9.75 18.09
CA SER A 42 5.40 10.91 18.93
C SER A 42 4.72 12.04 18.15
N ALA A 43 3.57 12.50 18.65
CA ALA A 43 2.84 13.64 18.08
C ALA A 43 3.53 14.97 18.42
N TYR A 44 3.27 16.02 17.64
CA TYR A 44 3.86 17.35 17.93
C TYR A 44 3.40 17.82 19.31
N GLU A 45 2.10 17.67 19.58
CA GLU A 45 1.41 18.04 20.81
C GLU A 45 1.97 17.29 22.02
N GLN A 46 2.38 16.03 21.83
CA GLN A 46 3.01 15.24 22.90
C GLN A 46 4.39 15.79 23.25
N ILE A 47 5.19 16.15 22.25
CA ILE A 47 6.53 16.73 22.46
C ILE A 47 6.40 18.10 23.11
N GLU A 48 5.46 18.93 22.64
CA GLU A 48 5.15 20.24 23.23
C GLU A 48 4.73 20.11 24.70
N TYR A 49 3.86 19.16 25.00
CA TYR A 49 3.39 18.91 26.37
C TYR A 49 4.51 18.41 27.29
N ILE A 50 5.28 17.39 26.85
CA ILE A 50 6.34 16.79 27.67
C ILE A 50 7.44 17.81 28.00
N LEU A 51 7.82 18.63 27.02
CA LEU A 51 8.93 19.56 27.15
C LEU A 51 8.49 20.99 27.50
N SER A 52 7.17 21.25 27.55
CA SER A 52 6.60 22.58 27.79
C SER A 52 7.18 23.67 26.88
N ILE A 53 7.43 23.32 25.61
CA ILE A 53 7.94 24.23 24.58
C ILE A 53 6.87 24.50 23.52
N GLY A 54 6.85 25.72 22.98
CA GLY A 54 5.84 26.11 22.00
C GLY A 54 6.03 25.42 20.64
N SER A 55 4.92 25.23 19.91
CA SER A 55 4.90 24.58 18.59
C SER A 55 5.92 25.11 17.58
N PRO A 56 6.20 26.44 17.49
CA PRO A 56 7.25 26.94 16.60
C PRO A 56 8.66 26.45 16.96
N ALA A 57 8.94 26.26 18.25
CA ALA A 57 10.22 25.74 18.72
C ALA A 57 10.37 24.25 18.39
N VAL A 58 9.34 23.43 18.65
CA VAL A 58 9.32 22.01 18.27
C VAL A 58 9.49 21.84 16.77
N ASN A 59 8.73 22.59 15.96
CA ASN A 59 8.83 22.54 14.51
C ASN A 59 10.24 22.90 14.01
N SER A 60 10.84 23.95 14.58
CA SER A 60 12.21 24.35 14.26
C SER A 60 13.22 23.27 14.66
N ILE A 61 13.14 22.74 15.88
CA ILE A 61 14.05 21.69 16.37
C ILE A 61 14.02 20.47 15.45
N ILE A 62 12.83 19.97 15.13
CA ILE A 62 12.65 18.77 14.32
C ILE A 62 13.17 18.97 12.90
N HIS A 63 12.79 20.06 12.23
CA HIS A 63 13.09 20.25 10.80
C HIS A 63 14.44 20.93 10.55
N ASP A 64 14.80 21.93 11.36
CA ASP A 64 15.99 22.74 11.14
C ASP A 64 17.22 22.17 11.84
N TYR A 65 17.08 21.57 13.02
CA TYR A 65 18.24 21.07 13.80
C TYR A 65 18.40 19.56 13.64
N LEU A 66 17.33 18.78 13.82
CA LEU A 66 17.37 17.33 13.69
C LEU A 66 17.24 16.85 12.23
N LYS A 67 16.83 17.74 11.32
CA LYS A 67 16.62 17.44 9.89
C LYS A 67 15.68 16.25 9.64
N LEU A 68 14.71 16.07 10.54
CA LEU A 68 13.71 15.01 10.47
C LEU A 68 12.49 15.48 9.68
N ARG A 69 11.73 14.50 9.17
CA ARG A 69 10.42 14.71 8.56
C ARG A 69 9.44 13.66 9.06
N LYS A 70 8.17 14.04 9.17
CA LYS A 70 7.11 13.11 9.53
C LYS A 70 6.57 12.44 8.27
N VAL A 71 6.69 11.13 8.17
CA VAL A 71 6.18 10.33 7.04
C VAL A 71 5.29 9.20 7.53
N CYS A 72 4.24 8.88 6.78
CA CYS A 72 3.48 7.66 7.06
C CYS A 72 4.38 6.44 6.87
N ALA A 73 4.36 5.53 7.85
CA ALA A 73 4.94 4.20 7.69
C ALA A 73 4.36 3.54 6.43
N ARG A 74 5.18 2.76 5.73
CA ARG A 74 4.68 1.92 4.62
C ARG A 74 3.94 0.74 5.23
N TRP A 75 2.70 0.51 4.80
CA TRP A 75 1.97 -0.66 5.26
C TRP A 75 2.43 -1.87 4.47
N ALA A 76 2.90 -2.90 5.17
CA ALA A 76 3.20 -4.20 4.57
C ALA A 76 2.38 -5.29 5.28
N PRO A 77 1.78 -6.23 4.54
CA PRO A 77 1.01 -7.32 5.14
C PRO A 77 1.88 -8.27 6.00
N HIS A 78 3.14 -8.45 5.62
CA HIS A 78 4.07 -9.37 6.29
C HIS A 78 5.52 -8.97 6.01
N GLN A 79 6.43 -9.35 6.92
CA GLN A 79 7.87 -9.26 6.66
C GLN A 79 8.30 -10.42 5.76
N ILE A 80 9.02 -10.13 4.69
CA ILE A 80 9.38 -11.11 3.65
C ILE A 80 10.86 -11.44 3.79
N THR A 81 11.20 -12.74 3.87
CA THR A 81 12.59 -13.19 3.98
C THR A 81 13.36 -12.96 2.68
N GLU A 82 14.69 -12.93 2.73
CA GLU A 82 15.49 -12.66 1.53
C GLU A 82 15.28 -13.71 0.43
N GLY A 83 15.23 -14.99 0.80
CA GLY A 83 14.90 -16.07 -0.16
C GLY A 83 13.51 -15.91 -0.78
N GLN A 84 12.52 -15.43 -0.03
CA GLN A 84 11.19 -15.13 -0.57
C GLN A 84 11.21 -13.94 -1.54
N LYS A 85 12.06 -12.92 -1.31
CA LYS A 85 12.23 -11.81 -2.25
C LYS A 85 12.86 -12.29 -3.55
N GLN A 86 13.91 -13.11 -3.47
CA GLN A 86 14.59 -13.67 -4.63
C GLN A 86 13.63 -14.47 -5.52
N LEU A 87 12.84 -15.38 -4.93
CA LEU A 87 11.82 -16.14 -5.66
C LEU A 87 10.78 -15.25 -6.35
N ARG A 88 10.44 -14.10 -5.77
CA ARG A 88 9.52 -13.13 -6.38
C ARG A 88 10.17 -12.42 -7.57
N VAL A 89 11.43 -12.01 -7.46
CA VAL A 89 12.16 -11.37 -8.55
C VAL A 89 12.29 -12.31 -9.74
N GLU A 90 12.72 -13.55 -9.50
CA GLU A 90 12.86 -14.57 -10.54
C GLU A 90 11.53 -14.83 -11.26
N PHE A 91 10.45 -15.00 -10.50
CA PHE A 91 9.13 -15.17 -11.06
C PHE A 91 8.68 -13.97 -11.91
N CYS A 92 8.91 -12.75 -11.43
CA CYS A 92 8.60 -11.53 -12.18
C CYS A 92 9.40 -11.45 -13.48
N GLN A 93 10.69 -11.77 -13.45
CA GLN A 93 11.54 -11.81 -14.65
C GLN A 93 11.04 -12.83 -15.67
N GLN A 94 10.70 -14.04 -15.21
CA GLN A 94 10.13 -15.09 -16.07
C GLN A 94 8.78 -14.65 -16.67
N SER A 95 7.93 -14.00 -15.87
CA SER A 95 6.64 -13.49 -16.32
C SER A 95 6.79 -12.37 -17.35
N LEU A 96 7.69 -11.41 -17.11
CA LEU A 96 8.00 -10.34 -18.06
C LEU A 96 8.51 -10.91 -19.37
N LYS A 97 9.45 -11.86 -19.33
CA LYS A 97 9.95 -12.54 -20.54
C LYS A 97 8.83 -13.27 -21.28
N ARG A 98 7.98 -14.01 -20.56
CA ARG A 98 6.86 -14.77 -21.13
C ARG A 98 5.83 -13.89 -21.84
N PHE A 99 5.63 -12.67 -21.38
CA PHE A 99 4.64 -11.73 -21.93
C PHE A 99 5.27 -10.57 -22.70
N GLU A 100 6.54 -10.69 -23.12
CA GLU A 100 7.25 -9.66 -23.89
C GLU A 100 7.16 -8.28 -23.25
N GLU A 101 7.43 -8.22 -21.94
CA GLU A 101 7.33 -6.99 -21.12
C GLU A 101 5.93 -6.35 -21.17
N GLY A 102 4.89 -7.15 -21.41
CA GLY A 102 3.50 -6.72 -21.50
C GLY A 102 3.02 -6.36 -22.90
N ARG A 103 3.88 -6.45 -23.92
CA ARG A 103 3.54 -6.18 -25.33
C ARG A 103 2.76 -7.33 -25.97
N SER A 104 2.96 -8.55 -25.48
CA SER A 104 2.26 -9.73 -26.00
C SER A 104 0.75 -9.61 -25.80
N ARG A 105 -0.05 -9.89 -26.85
CA ARG A 105 -1.52 -9.92 -26.73
C ARG A 105 -2.03 -10.98 -25.74
N ARG A 106 -1.19 -11.97 -25.41
CA ARG A 106 -1.49 -13.02 -24.42
C ARG A 106 -1.82 -12.48 -23.02
N VAL A 107 -1.44 -11.24 -22.70
CA VAL A 107 -1.81 -10.61 -21.42
C VAL A 107 -3.32 -10.39 -21.27
N PHE A 108 -4.06 -10.28 -22.39
CA PHE A 108 -5.52 -10.17 -22.38
C PHE A 108 -6.22 -11.50 -22.10
N ASP A 109 -5.51 -12.61 -22.24
CA ASP A 109 -6.01 -13.94 -21.89
C ASP A 109 -5.83 -14.24 -20.39
N ILE A 110 -5.19 -13.35 -19.62
CA ILE A 110 -5.02 -13.55 -18.18
C ILE A 110 -6.27 -13.09 -17.46
N ILE A 111 -6.95 -14.03 -16.82
CA ILE A 111 -7.94 -13.74 -15.79
C ILE A 111 -7.32 -13.92 -14.41
N THR A 112 -7.57 -12.97 -13.53
CA THR A 112 -7.07 -13.02 -12.16
C THR A 112 -8.16 -12.74 -11.13
N GLY A 113 -8.17 -13.53 -10.06
CA GLY A 113 -9.12 -13.40 -8.95
C GLY A 113 -8.47 -12.99 -7.64
N ASP A 114 -9.24 -12.39 -6.74
CA ASP A 114 -8.91 -12.25 -5.32
C ASP A 114 -10.21 -12.16 -4.48
N GLU A 115 -10.13 -12.40 -3.18
CA GLU A 115 -11.28 -12.35 -2.26
C GLU A 115 -11.12 -11.28 -1.17
N PRO A 116 -11.35 -9.99 -1.50
CA PRO A 116 -11.32 -8.93 -0.50
C PRO A 116 -12.49 -9.02 0.51
N TRP A 117 -12.19 -8.55 1.72
CA TRP A 117 -13.21 -8.17 2.71
C TRP A 117 -13.57 -6.70 2.54
N PHE A 118 -14.85 -6.41 2.40
CA PHE A 118 -15.40 -5.06 2.52
C PHE A 118 -15.97 -4.88 3.92
N TYR A 119 -15.54 -3.81 4.59
CA TYR A 119 -15.95 -3.48 5.95
C TYR A 119 -16.98 -2.35 5.90
N HIS A 120 -17.93 -2.35 6.84
CA HIS A 120 -18.96 -1.31 6.92
C HIS A 120 -18.44 0.04 7.49
N TYR A 121 -17.19 0.10 7.94
CA TYR A 121 -16.55 1.30 8.50
C TYR A 121 -15.06 1.34 8.14
N ASP A 122 -14.51 2.55 7.98
CA ASP A 122 -13.08 2.78 7.74
C ASP A 122 -12.28 2.68 9.04
N SER A 123 -11.38 1.70 9.12
CA SER A 123 -10.46 1.56 10.26
C SER A 123 -9.56 2.79 10.43
N THR A 124 -9.10 3.01 11.67
CA THR A 124 -8.12 4.03 12.11
C THR A 124 -7.19 4.53 11.00
N THR A 125 -7.15 5.85 10.82
CA THR A 125 -6.59 6.49 9.63
C THR A 125 -5.08 6.28 9.52
N LYS A 126 -4.58 6.19 8.27
CA LYS A 126 -3.15 6.18 7.91
C LYS A 126 -2.35 7.28 8.62
N GLU A 127 -2.99 8.37 9.00
CA GLU A 127 -2.39 9.50 9.71
C GLU A 127 -1.84 9.11 11.09
N GLN A 128 -2.53 8.23 11.81
CA GLN A 128 -2.07 7.73 13.12
C GLN A 128 -0.85 6.80 13.02
N SER A 129 -0.40 6.47 11.79
CA SER A 129 0.81 5.67 11.54
C SER A 129 2.02 6.48 11.11
N LYS A 130 1.92 7.82 11.15
CA LYS A 130 3.04 8.74 10.89
C LYS A 130 4.18 8.49 11.88
N VAL A 131 5.41 8.43 11.36
CA VAL A 131 6.67 8.33 12.11
C VAL A 131 7.62 9.44 11.71
N TRP A 132 8.50 9.81 12.62
CA TRP A 132 9.66 10.64 12.35
C TRP A 132 10.75 9.82 11.69
N VAL A 133 11.28 10.31 10.56
CA VAL A 133 12.42 9.69 9.87
C VAL A 133 13.41 10.76 9.41
N SER A 134 14.69 10.40 9.32
CA SER A 134 15.68 11.22 8.63
C SER A 134 15.41 11.29 7.12
N LYS A 135 16.04 12.26 6.46
CA LYS A 135 15.94 12.43 5.00
C LYS A 135 16.46 11.23 4.23
N THR A 136 17.47 10.54 4.77
CA THR A 136 18.15 9.39 4.15
C THR A 136 17.53 8.04 4.51
N ASP A 137 16.69 7.99 5.54
CA ASP A 137 16.23 6.72 6.09
C ASP A 137 15.05 6.12 5.32
N PRO A 138 14.99 4.79 5.20
CA PRO A 138 13.84 4.12 4.63
C PRO A 138 12.62 4.29 5.54
N ARG A 139 11.42 4.37 4.93
CA ARG A 139 10.16 4.45 5.71
C ARG A 139 9.98 3.19 6.56
N SER A 140 9.65 3.37 7.83
CA SER A 140 9.30 2.27 8.73
C SER A 140 8.09 1.49 8.19
N THR A 141 8.02 0.20 8.52
CA THR A 141 6.92 -0.67 8.08
C THR A 141 6.04 -1.06 9.26
N LYS A 142 4.74 -0.74 9.21
CA LYS A 142 3.77 -1.12 10.24
C LYS A 142 2.88 -2.25 9.74
N VAL A 143 2.68 -3.26 10.58
CA VAL A 143 1.75 -4.37 10.33
C VAL A 143 0.39 -3.99 10.90
N HIS A 144 -0.64 -3.99 10.05
CA HIS A 144 -1.98 -3.58 10.42
C HIS A 144 -2.82 -4.75 10.97
N ARG A 145 -3.58 -4.53 12.06
CA ARG A 145 -4.56 -5.47 12.62
C ARG A 145 -5.83 -4.70 13.01
N VAL A 146 -6.98 -5.06 12.48
CA VAL A 146 -8.27 -4.37 12.71
C VAL A 146 -9.25 -5.27 13.46
N LYS A 147 -10.05 -4.67 14.36
CA LYS A 147 -11.32 -5.23 14.85
C LYS A 147 -12.47 -4.49 14.17
N SER A 148 -13.49 -5.19 13.68
CA SER A 148 -14.59 -4.61 12.87
C SER A 148 -15.98 -5.02 13.36
N SER A 149 -16.97 -4.13 13.19
CA SER A 149 -18.39 -4.30 13.55
C SER A 149 -19.25 -5.02 12.48
N GLY A 150 -18.73 -5.26 11.28
CA GLY A 150 -19.37 -6.03 10.20
C GLY A 150 -18.47 -6.12 8.97
N LYS A 151 -18.50 -7.25 8.25
CA LYS A 151 -17.67 -7.50 7.07
C LYS A 151 -18.38 -8.41 6.05
N GLN A 152 -18.18 -8.12 4.77
CA GLN A 152 -18.71 -8.87 3.63
C GLN A 152 -17.54 -9.35 2.77
N MET A 153 -17.41 -10.67 2.55
CA MET A 153 -16.41 -11.19 1.63
C MET A 153 -16.97 -11.15 0.21
N VAL A 154 -16.16 -10.74 -0.76
CA VAL A 154 -16.54 -10.76 -2.17
C VAL A 154 -15.41 -11.39 -2.95
N THR A 155 -15.72 -12.36 -3.81
CA THR A 155 -14.75 -12.86 -4.80
C THR A 155 -14.84 -12.03 -6.07
N ILE A 156 -13.73 -11.47 -6.53
CA ILE A 156 -13.70 -10.57 -7.68
C ILE A 156 -12.66 -11.02 -8.69
N PHE A 157 -13.06 -11.11 -9.96
CA PHE A 157 -12.20 -11.48 -11.08
C PHE A 157 -12.08 -10.36 -12.11
N PHE A 158 -10.85 -10.11 -12.55
CA PHE A 158 -10.50 -9.10 -13.54
C PHE A 158 -9.69 -9.71 -14.69
N ILE A 159 -9.79 -9.06 -15.84
CA ILE A 159 -8.87 -9.18 -16.96
C ILE A 159 -8.21 -7.83 -17.19
N LYS A 160 -7.25 -7.75 -18.12
CA LYS A 160 -6.62 -6.47 -18.50
C LYS A 160 -7.64 -5.40 -18.91
N SER A 161 -8.74 -5.79 -19.55
CA SER A 161 -9.80 -4.87 -20.02
C SER A 161 -10.78 -4.42 -18.93
N GLY A 162 -10.75 -4.99 -17.73
CA GLY A 162 -11.64 -4.59 -16.64
C GLY A 162 -12.17 -5.73 -15.77
N LEU A 163 -13.23 -5.44 -15.04
CA LEU A 163 -13.93 -6.38 -14.17
C LEU A 163 -14.73 -7.38 -15.01
N ILE A 164 -14.60 -8.67 -14.70
CA ILE A 164 -15.39 -9.75 -15.32
C ILE A 164 -16.56 -10.15 -14.44
N LYS A 165 -16.28 -10.42 -13.15
CA LYS A 165 -17.31 -10.91 -12.23
C LYS A 165 -16.97 -10.52 -10.80
N TYR A 166 -17.98 -10.16 -10.05
CA TYR A 166 -17.93 -10.08 -8.59
C TYR A 166 -19.01 -11.00 -8.03
N ILE A 167 -18.69 -11.75 -6.98
CA ILE A 167 -19.57 -12.75 -6.36
C ILE A 167 -19.50 -12.52 -4.85
N PRO A 168 -20.52 -11.89 -4.24
CA PRO A 168 -20.58 -11.77 -2.79
C PRO A 168 -20.79 -13.15 -2.16
N LEU A 169 -20.15 -13.39 -1.01
CA LEU A 169 -20.36 -14.59 -0.21
C LEU A 169 -21.47 -14.33 0.81
N GLU A 170 -22.50 -15.16 0.89
CA GLU A 170 -23.60 -14.90 1.83
C GLU A 170 -23.12 -14.76 3.29
N PRO A 171 -23.77 -13.90 4.11
CA PRO A 171 -23.40 -13.74 5.51
C PRO A 171 -23.44 -15.06 6.28
N GLY A 172 -22.32 -15.44 6.90
CA GLY A 172 -22.18 -16.69 7.65
C GLY A 172 -21.56 -17.85 6.86
N ASP A 173 -21.47 -17.73 5.54
CA ASP A 173 -20.81 -18.73 4.70
C ASP A 173 -19.29 -18.61 4.74
N ILE A 174 -18.62 -19.71 4.39
CA ILE A 174 -17.16 -19.79 4.31
C ILE A 174 -16.78 -20.19 2.89
N ILE A 175 -15.81 -19.49 2.31
CA ILE A 175 -15.21 -19.94 1.05
C ILE A 175 -14.43 -21.23 1.31
N ASN A 176 -14.96 -22.31 0.74
CA ASN A 176 -14.33 -23.62 0.72
C ASN A 176 -14.13 -24.09 -0.74
N ALA A 177 -13.44 -25.21 -0.91
CA ALA A 177 -13.10 -25.72 -2.24
C ALA A 177 -14.35 -26.08 -3.04
N THR A 178 -15.40 -26.59 -2.39
CA THR A 178 -16.68 -26.96 -3.01
C THR A 178 -17.41 -25.74 -3.56
N TRP A 179 -17.55 -24.69 -2.76
CA TRP A 179 -18.14 -23.42 -3.18
C TRP A 179 -17.35 -22.81 -4.34
N TYR A 180 -16.03 -22.78 -4.22
CA TYR A 180 -15.16 -22.19 -5.24
C TYR A 180 -15.28 -22.92 -6.60
N VAL A 181 -15.31 -24.26 -6.60
CA VAL A 181 -15.39 -25.07 -7.82
C VAL A 181 -16.79 -25.11 -8.43
N ASN A 182 -17.84 -25.18 -7.60
CA ASN A 182 -19.20 -25.44 -8.07
C ASN A 182 -20.04 -24.17 -8.23
N ILE A 183 -19.70 -23.09 -7.53
CA ILE A 183 -20.47 -21.83 -7.55
C ILE A 183 -19.63 -20.71 -8.17
N CYS A 184 -18.41 -20.49 -7.70
CA CYS A 184 -17.62 -19.33 -8.11
C CYS A 184 -17.08 -19.46 -9.55
N VAL A 185 -16.22 -20.44 -9.81
CA VAL A 185 -15.54 -20.62 -11.11
C VAL A 185 -16.49 -20.78 -12.29
N PRO A 186 -17.61 -21.55 -12.19
CA PRO A 186 -18.54 -21.68 -13.30
C PRO A 186 -19.18 -20.35 -13.71
N GLN A 187 -19.53 -19.49 -12.74
CA GLN A 187 -20.06 -18.15 -13.02
C GLN A 187 -19.03 -17.25 -13.69
N VAL A 188 -17.77 -17.34 -13.25
CA VAL A 188 -16.66 -16.60 -13.86
C VAL A 188 -16.42 -17.06 -15.29
N PHE A 189 -16.34 -18.37 -15.52
CA PHE A 189 -16.10 -18.93 -16.86
C PHE A 189 -17.25 -18.68 -17.83
N LYS A 190 -18.49 -18.67 -17.33
CA LYS A 190 -19.64 -18.22 -18.12
C LYS A 190 -19.47 -16.76 -18.55
N ALA A 191 -19.19 -15.86 -17.60
CA ALA A 191 -18.98 -14.44 -17.90
C ALA A 191 -17.79 -14.20 -18.85
N VAL A 192 -16.70 -14.95 -18.71
CA VAL A 192 -15.57 -14.90 -19.65
C VAL A 192 -15.97 -15.36 -21.04
N SER A 193 -16.76 -16.43 -21.14
CA SER A 193 -17.18 -16.98 -22.43
C SER A 193 -18.11 -16.04 -23.19
N GLU A 194 -19.02 -15.38 -22.46
CA GLU A 194 -19.87 -14.30 -22.98
C GLU A 194 -19.03 -13.10 -23.43
N TRP A 195 -18.03 -12.70 -22.64
CA TRP A 195 -17.12 -11.61 -23.01
C TRP A 195 -16.20 -11.97 -24.19
N ARG A 196 -15.77 -13.24 -24.30
CA ARG A 196 -14.92 -13.77 -25.38
C ARG A 196 -15.74 -14.56 -26.40
N GLU A 197 -16.76 -13.96 -27.01
CA GLU A 197 -17.71 -14.66 -27.90
C GLU A 197 -17.05 -15.63 -28.90
N LYS A 198 -15.92 -15.23 -29.51
CA LYS A 198 -15.22 -16.03 -30.54
C LYS A 198 -14.35 -17.15 -29.97
N THR A 199 -13.64 -16.89 -28.88
CA THR A 199 -12.61 -17.80 -28.34
C THR A 199 -13.07 -18.56 -27.12
N GLY A 200 -14.12 -18.08 -26.44
CA GLY A 200 -14.60 -18.59 -25.16
C GLY A 200 -13.46 -18.73 -24.15
N LEU A 201 -13.34 -19.92 -23.57
CA LEU A 201 -12.27 -20.28 -22.63
C LEU A 201 -10.97 -20.73 -23.31
N ARG A 202 -10.90 -20.78 -24.64
CA ARG A 202 -9.71 -21.25 -25.36
C ARG A 202 -8.50 -20.40 -24.99
N ASP A 203 -7.43 -21.09 -24.62
CA ASP A 203 -6.12 -20.50 -24.31
C ASP A 203 -6.10 -19.56 -23.09
N LEU A 204 -7.20 -19.46 -22.35
CA LEU A 204 -7.34 -18.61 -21.16
C LEU A 204 -6.28 -18.99 -20.12
N ILE A 205 -5.66 -17.98 -19.54
CA ILE A 205 -4.67 -18.13 -18.49
C ILE A 205 -5.34 -17.76 -17.16
N PHE A 206 -5.54 -18.75 -16.30
CA PHE A 206 -6.13 -18.55 -14.98
C PHE A 206 -5.04 -18.30 -13.94
N HIS A 207 -5.08 -17.14 -13.30
CA HIS A 207 -4.15 -16.73 -12.26
C HIS A 207 -4.90 -16.48 -10.96
N ASP A 208 -4.50 -17.16 -9.89
CA ASP A 208 -5.07 -16.93 -8.58
C ASP A 208 -4.03 -17.27 -7.51
N ASP A 209 -4.21 -16.78 -6.29
CA ASP A 209 -3.29 -17.04 -5.19
C ASP A 209 -3.25 -18.53 -4.78
N ASN A 210 -2.42 -18.82 -3.77
CA ASN A 210 -2.17 -20.17 -3.29
C ASN A 210 -2.90 -20.47 -1.98
N ALA A 211 -4.07 -19.85 -1.77
CA ALA A 211 -4.95 -20.23 -0.66
C ALA A 211 -5.24 -21.73 -0.69
N ARG A 212 -5.33 -22.36 0.49
CA ARG A 212 -5.44 -23.83 0.62
C ARG A 212 -6.60 -24.41 -0.19
N TYR A 213 -7.78 -23.81 -0.08
CA TYR A 213 -8.96 -24.28 -0.80
C TYR A 213 -8.78 -24.19 -2.32
N LYS A 214 -8.12 -23.14 -2.83
CA LYS A 214 -7.82 -22.99 -4.27
C LYS A 214 -6.83 -24.03 -4.76
N ILE A 215 -5.79 -24.34 -3.97
CA ILE A 215 -4.85 -25.42 -4.33
C ILE A 215 -5.59 -26.74 -4.53
N ILE A 216 -6.51 -27.07 -3.60
CA ILE A 216 -7.35 -28.28 -3.69
C ILE A 216 -8.28 -28.21 -4.91
N SER A 217 -8.85 -27.03 -5.19
CA SER A 217 -9.75 -26.82 -6.33
C SER A 217 -9.07 -26.88 -7.70
N LYS A 218 -7.78 -26.57 -7.81
CA LYS A 218 -7.06 -26.45 -9.09
C LYS A 218 -7.17 -27.72 -9.95
N SER A 219 -6.99 -28.91 -9.36
CA SER A 219 -7.08 -30.18 -10.10
C SER A 219 -8.46 -30.38 -10.74
N THR A 220 -9.53 -30.08 -10.00
CA THR A 220 -10.90 -30.19 -10.51
C THR A 220 -11.19 -29.15 -11.58
N ILE A 221 -10.77 -27.90 -11.39
CA ILE A 221 -10.96 -26.80 -12.36
C ILE A 221 -10.31 -27.15 -13.70
N PHE A 222 -9.03 -27.54 -13.69
CA PHE A 222 -8.31 -27.84 -14.93
C PHE A 222 -8.72 -29.16 -15.58
N SER A 223 -9.25 -30.12 -14.80
CA SER A 223 -9.88 -31.32 -15.35
C SER A 223 -11.20 -31.01 -16.09
N ARG A 224 -12.06 -30.16 -15.50
CA ARG A 224 -13.35 -29.75 -16.10
C ARG A 224 -13.18 -28.78 -17.27
N SER A 225 -12.08 -28.05 -17.33
CA SER A 225 -11.86 -26.98 -18.33
C SER A 225 -10.48 -27.10 -18.96
N LYS A 226 -10.28 -28.16 -19.76
CA LYS A 226 -9.01 -28.48 -20.43
C LYS A 226 -8.43 -27.36 -21.31
N SER A 227 -9.29 -26.43 -21.76
CA SER A 227 -8.90 -25.27 -22.57
C SER A 227 -8.26 -24.13 -21.77
N VAL A 228 -8.37 -24.18 -20.43
CA VAL A 228 -7.83 -23.18 -19.51
C VAL A 228 -6.47 -23.65 -18.98
N ARG A 229 -5.49 -22.75 -18.96
CA ARG A 229 -4.13 -23.03 -18.49
C ARG A 229 -3.85 -22.29 -17.17
N PRO A 230 -3.14 -22.90 -16.21
CA PRO A 230 -2.66 -22.18 -15.05
C PRO A 230 -1.57 -21.19 -15.44
N LEU A 231 -1.59 -20.00 -14.83
CA LEU A 231 -0.35 -19.25 -14.66
C LEU A 231 0.38 -19.84 -13.46
N PRO A 232 1.63 -20.29 -13.58
CA PRO A 232 2.44 -20.65 -12.41
C PRO A 232 2.45 -19.45 -11.46
N VAL A 233 2.43 -19.69 -10.16
CA VAL A 233 2.39 -18.60 -9.15
C VAL A 233 3.42 -18.95 -8.09
N SER A 234 4.31 -18.02 -7.76
CA SER A 234 5.16 -18.20 -6.58
C SER A 234 4.29 -18.20 -5.31
N LYS A 235 4.69 -18.93 -4.26
CA LYS A 235 3.96 -19.01 -2.98
C LYS A 235 3.68 -17.62 -2.35
N THR A 236 4.35 -16.58 -2.83
CA THR A 236 4.40 -15.24 -2.25
C THR A 236 3.77 -14.17 -3.15
N GLN A 237 3.24 -14.54 -4.32
CA GLN A 237 2.57 -13.59 -5.21
C GLN A 237 1.07 -13.60 -4.95
N LYS A 238 0.57 -12.50 -4.39
CA LYS A 238 -0.81 -12.11 -4.62
C LYS A 238 -0.89 -11.44 -5.99
N PRO A 239 -1.97 -11.63 -6.76
CA PRO A 239 -2.15 -10.86 -7.97
C PRO A 239 -2.06 -9.37 -7.70
N THR A 240 -1.61 -8.64 -8.72
CA THR A 240 -1.48 -7.18 -8.74
C THR A 240 -2.80 -6.44 -8.43
N THR A 241 -3.92 -7.18 -8.32
CA THR A 241 -5.26 -6.73 -7.90
C THR A 241 -5.28 -6.09 -6.52
N TRP A 242 -4.45 -6.53 -5.57
CA TRP A 242 -4.42 -5.91 -4.24
C TRP A 242 -4.01 -4.43 -4.31
N ASN A 243 -3.03 -4.08 -5.16
CA ASN A 243 -2.57 -2.70 -5.31
C ASN A 243 -3.53 -1.81 -6.09
N SER A 244 -4.42 -2.36 -6.93
CA SER A 244 -5.44 -1.61 -7.68
C SER A 244 -6.75 -1.48 -6.92
N ILE A 245 -7.13 -2.49 -6.12
CA ILE A 245 -8.28 -2.42 -5.20
C ILE A 245 -7.96 -1.46 -4.04
N GLN A 246 -6.77 -1.58 -3.43
CA GLN A 246 -6.34 -0.62 -2.40
C GLN A 246 -6.17 0.80 -2.95
N ARG A 247 -5.66 0.98 -4.19
CA ARG A 247 -5.57 2.33 -4.78
C ARG A 247 -6.93 2.97 -5.00
N ARG A 248 -7.95 2.24 -5.44
CA ARG A 248 -9.30 2.82 -5.59
C ARG A 248 -9.97 3.13 -4.26
N GLN A 249 -9.74 2.33 -3.22
CA GLN A 249 -10.14 2.69 -1.85
C GLN A 249 -9.37 3.94 -1.36
N HIS A 250 -8.08 4.03 -1.68
CA HIS A 250 -7.21 5.15 -1.32
C HIS A 250 -7.56 6.47 -2.04
N ASP A 251 -7.91 6.41 -3.33
CA ASP A 251 -8.26 7.58 -4.14
C ASP A 251 -9.60 8.19 -3.69
N ALA A 252 -10.53 7.36 -3.19
CA ALA A 252 -11.78 7.82 -2.59
C ALA A 252 -11.55 8.59 -1.26
N GLU A 253 -10.51 8.24 -0.49
CA GLU A 253 -10.12 8.94 0.74
C GLU A 253 -9.35 10.25 0.45
N CYS A 254 -8.51 10.27 -0.59
CA CYS A 254 -7.73 11.47 -0.95
C CYS A 254 -8.57 12.61 -1.55
N ILE A 255 -9.65 12.30 -2.28
CA ILE A 255 -10.53 13.34 -2.85
C ILE A 255 -11.34 14.06 -1.75
N ARG A 256 -11.47 13.48 -0.55
CA ARG A 256 -12.19 14.10 0.58
C ARG A 256 -11.33 14.98 1.50
N THR A 257 -10.02 15.05 1.27
CA THR A 257 -9.06 15.77 2.14
C THR A 257 -8.26 16.86 1.39
N SER A 258 -8.70 17.24 0.18
CA SER A 258 -8.11 18.38 -0.56
C SER A 258 -8.70 19.74 -0.17
N TYR A 259 -9.64 19.77 0.78
CA TYR A 259 -10.10 20.99 1.44
C TYR A 259 -9.83 20.78 2.93
N TRP A 260 -8.84 21.51 3.43
CA TRP A 260 -8.44 21.87 4.80
C TRP A 260 -6.92 21.81 4.93
#